data_AF-A0A0C2W4E3-F1
#
_entry.id   AF-A0A0C2W4E3-F1
#
_cell.length_a   1.000
_cell.length_b   1.000
_cell.length_c   1.000
_cell.angle_alpha   90.00
_cell.angle_beta   90.00
_cell.angle_gamma   90.00
#
_symmetry.space_group_name_H-M   'P 1'
#
loop_
_entity.id
_entity.type
_entity.pdbx_description
1 polymer ?
#
loop_
_entity_poly.entity_id
_entity_poly.type
_entity_poly.pdbx_seq_one_letter_code
_entity_poly.pdbx_strand_id
1 'polypeptide(L)'
;MNDFYEVRQGVMMKKTLIALAIVIVVAIGGIVIYNSVTQEPNPQVILDHSDNTFVFPECFEQDEPSNYIEQSDLEQARSLDYEPGGSCTENIVEE
;
A
#
# COMPACT_ATOMS: atom_id res chain seq x y z
N MET A 1 -48.47 27.36 -13.85
CA MET A 1 -47.67 27.14 -12.62
C MET A 1 -46.80 25.89 -12.68
N ASN A 2 -47.13 24.85 -13.46
CA ASN A 2 -46.29 23.63 -13.59
C ASN A 2 -44.98 23.83 -14.39
N ASP A 3 -44.98 24.69 -15.41
CA ASP A 3 -43.84 24.91 -16.31
C ASP A 3 -42.56 25.42 -15.60
N PHE A 4 -42.74 26.30 -14.62
CA PHE A 4 -41.62 26.89 -13.87
C PHE A 4 -40.98 25.89 -12.89
N TYR A 5 -41.74 24.89 -12.42
CA TYR A 5 -41.23 23.83 -11.54
C TYR A 5 -40.40 22.81 -12.31
N GLU A 6 -40.79 22.47 -13.53
CA GLU A 6 -40.10 21.47 -14.38
C GLU A 6 -38.72 21.97 -14.84
N VAL A 7 -38.63 23.24 -15.26
CA VAL A 7 -37.36 23.89 -15.63
C VAL A 7 -36.42 23.99 -14.42
N ARG A 8 -36.95 24.36 -13.24
CA ARG A 8 -36.16 24.49 -12.01
C ARG A 8 -35.68 23.13 -11.49
N GLN A 9 -36.48 22.06 -11.65
CA GLN A 9 -36.07 20.69 -11.36
C GLN A 9 -34.95 20.20 -12.30
N GLY A 10 -35.05 20.43 -13.61
CA GLY A 10 -34.00 20.04 -14.57
C GLY A 10 -32.66 20.74 -14.34
N VAL A 11 -32.67 22.02 -13.93
CA VAL A 11 -31.45 22.78 -13.57
C VAL A 11 -30.86 22.32 -12.23
N MET A 12 -31.71 22.02 -11.23
CA MET A 12 -31.28 21.55 -9.92
C MET A 12 -30.68 20.14 -10.00
N MET A 13 -31.26 19.25 -10.82
CA MET A 13 -30.80 17.87 -11.01
C MET A 13 -29.45 17.81 -11.76
N LYS A 14 -29.20 18.72 -12.72
CA LYS A 14 -27.88 18.85 -13.36
C LYS A 14 -26.80 19.34 -12.39
N LYS A 15 -27.13 20.31 -11.52
CA LYS A 15 -26.20 20.81 -10.51
C LYS A 15 -25.88 19.76 -9.44
N THR A 16 -26.87 18.97 -9.01
CA THR A 16 -26.64 17.86 -8.08
C THR A 16 -25.84 16.73 -8.74
N LEU A 17 -26.05 16.42 -10.02
CA LEU A 17 -25.23 15.46 -10.76
C LEU A 17 -23.78 15.91 -10.90
N ILE A 18 -23.54 17.20 -11.19
CA ILE A 18 -22.18 17.76 -11.25
C ILE A 18 -21.51 17.71 -9.87
N ALA A 19 -22.23 18.11 -8.80
CA ALA A 19 -21.71 18.04 -7.44
C ALA A 19 -21.37 16.60 -7.03
N LEU A 20 -22.23 15.64 -7.35
CA LEU A 20 -22.00 14.22 -7.11
C LEU A 20 -20.76 13.72 -7.88
N ALA A 21 -20.61 14.10 -9.15
CA ALA A 21 -19.46 13.74 -9.95
C ALA A 21 -18.15 14.28 -9.36
N ILE A 22 -18.15 15.52 -8.88
CA ILE A 22 -16.99 16.12 -8.21
C ILE A 22 -16.63 15.34 -6.94
N VAL A 23 -17.62 15.00 -6.11
CA VAL A 23 -17.40 14.20 -4.89
C VAL A 23 -16.80 12.84 -5.22
N ILE A 24 -17.31 12.16 -6.25
CA ILE A 24 -16.78 10.87 -6.70
C ILE A 24 -15.32 11.00 -7.17
N VAL A 25 -15.00 12.02 -7.96
CA VAL A 25 -13.63 12.26 -8.43
C VAL A 25 -12.68 12.51 -7.26
N VAL A 26 -13.09 13.32 -6.29
CA VAL A 26 -12.29 13.58 -5.09
C VAL A 26 -12.10 12.31 -4.25
N ALA A 27 -13.15 11.49 -4.08
CA ALA A 27 -13.06 10.24 -3.34
C ALA A 27 -12.10 9.24 -4.02
N ILE A 28 -12.21 9.07 -5.33
CA ILE A 28 -11.30 8.20 -6.11
C ILE A 28 -9.87 8.73 -6.02
N GLY A 29 -9.66 10.05 -6.20
CA GLY A 29 -8.35 10.67 -6.07
C GLY A 29 -7.73 10.46 -4.69
N GLY A 30 -8.54 10.57 -3.63
CA GLY A 30 -8.11 10.31 -2.25
C GLY A 30 -7.65 8.87 -2.04
N ILE A 31 -8.38 7.88 -2.59
CA ILE A 31 -8.03 6.46 -2.49
C ILE A 31 -6.70 6.18 -3.23
N VAL A 32 -6.52 6.75 -4.44
CA VAL A 32 -5.28 6.56 -5.21
C VAL A 32 -4.06 7.13 -4.47
N ILE A 33 -4.18 8.35 -3.93
CA ILE A 33 -3.10 8.97 -3.17
C ILE A 33 -2.80 8.16 -1.90
N TYR A 34 -3.82 7.75 -1.16
CA TYR A 34 -3.65 6.94 0.05
C TYR A 34 -2.88 5.65 -0.25
N ASN A 35 -3.32 4.88 -1.25
CA ASN A 35 -2.67 3.63 -1.64
C ASN A 35 -1.22 3.81 -2.12
N SER A 36 -0.90 4.95 -2.74
CA SER A 36 0.46 5.26 -3.21
C SER A 36 1.41 5.63 -2.07
N VAL A 37 0.88 6.06 -0.92
CA VAL A 37 1.67 6.42 0.26
C VAL A 37 1.82 5.25 1.23
N THR A 38 0.85 4.34 1.30
CA THR A 38 0.86 3.23 2.26
C THR A 38 1.57 1.98 1.77
N GLN A 39 1.68 1.78 0.46
CA GLN A 39 2.48 0.69 -0.10
C GLN A 39 3.86 1.25 -0.42
N GLU A 40 4.86 0.96 0.41
CA GLU A 40 6.25 1.11 -0.02
C GLU A 40 6.42 0.23 -1.28
N PRO A 41 6.88 0.79 -2.41
CA PRO A 41 7.02 0.01 -3.65
C PRO A 41 8.03 -1.13 -3.49
N ASN A 42 8.88 -1.05 -2.47
CA ASN A 42 9.85 -2.04 -2.10
C ASN A 42 9.99 -2.04 -0.56
N PRO A 43 9.38 -3.01 0.14
CA PRO A 43 9.33 -2.99 1.59
C PRO A 43 10.73 -3.18 2.19
N GLN A 44 11.00 -2.42 3.25
CA GLN A 44 12.26 -2.54 3.99
C GLN A 44 12.38 -3.91 4.67
N VAL A 45 13.59 -4.47 4.62
CA VAL A 45 13.96 -5.74 5.27
C VAL A 45 15.30 -5.60 5.96
N ILE A 46 15.62 -6.57 6.80
CA ILE A 46 16.94 -6.70 7.42
C ILE A 46 17.58 -7.95 6.82
N LEU A 47 18.73 -7.78 6.16
CA LEU A 47 19.53 -8.88 5.63
C LEU A 47 20.40 -9.43 6.76
N ASP A 48 20.51 -10.75 6.84
CA ASP A 48 21.53 -11.45 7.61
C ASP A 48 22.51 -12.13 6.65
N HIS A 49 23.74 -11.63 6.62
CA HIS A 49 24.76 -12.12 5.70
C HIS A 49 25.46 -13.39 6.21
N SER A 50 25.27 -13.78 7.47
CA SER A 50 25.83 -15.03 7.99
C SER A 50 25.08 -16.23 7.41
N ASP A 51 23.74 -16.15 7.41
CA ASP A 51 22.86 -17.22 6.95
C ASP A 51 22.32 -16.98 5.53
N ASN A 52 22.60 -15.80 4.94
CA ASN A 52 22.07 -15.34 3.66
C ASN A 52 20.54 -15.34 3.64
N THR A 53 19.96 -14.83 4.72
CA THR A 53 18.51 -14.70 4.89
C THR A 53 18.12 -13.23 4.96
N PHE A 54 16.84 -12.94 4.76
CA PHE A 54 16.26 -11.65 5.07
C PHE A 54 15.07 -11.80 6.01
N VAL A 55 14.83 -10.81 6.84
CA VAL A 55 13.67 -10.75 7.75
C VAL A 55 12.96 -9.42 7.67
N PHE A 56 11.63 -9.44 7.77
CA PHE A 56 10.86 -8.21 7.92
C PHE A 56 11.09 -7.61 9.31
N PRO A 57 11.10 -6.28 9.47
CA PRO A 57 11.30 -5.62 10.77
C PRO A 57 10.33 -6.11 11.86
N GLU A 58 9.08 -6.40 11.50
CA GLU A 58 8.07 -6.97 12.41
C GLU A 58 8.35 -8.41 12.86
N CYS A 59 9.22 -9.13 12.13
CA CYS A 59 9.60 -10.52 12.41
C CYS A 59 10.95 -10.65 13.13
N PHE A 60 11.74 -9.57 13.23
CA PHE A 60 13.11 -9.61 13.75
C PHE A 60 13.22 -10.19 15.17
N GLU A 61 12.26 -9.91 16.05
CA GLU A 61 12.28 -10.43 17.43
C GLU A 61 11.96 -11.94 17.53
N GLN A 62 11.39 -12.52 16.47
CA GLN A 62 11.03 -13.94 16.40
C GLN A 62 12.09 -14.78 15.71
N ASP A 63 13.08 -14.13 15.11
CA ASP A 63 14.22 -14.77 14.46
C ASP A 63 15.43 -14.80 15.41
N GLU A 64 16.46 -15.58 15.05
CA GLU A 64 17.75 -15.63 15.77
C GLU A 64 18.86 -14.96 14.95
N PRO A 65 18.82 -13.63 14.74
CA PRO A 65 19.74 -12.95 13.84
C PRO A 65 21.18 -12.98 14.36
N SER A 66 22.11 -13.11 13.43
CA SER A 66 23.53 -12.95 13.67
C SER A 66 23.89 -11.48 13.94
N ASN A 67 25.17 -11.23 14.24
CA ASN A 67 25.69 -9.86 14.37
C ASN A 67 26.13 -9.26 13.02
N TYR A 68 25.89 -9.95 11.90
CA TYR A 68 26.26 -9.48 10.56
C TYR A 68 25.01 -9.15 9.74
N ILE A 69 24.33 -8.08 10.17
CA ILE A 69 23.05 -7.64 9.61
C ILE A 69 23.13 -6.28 8.90
N GLU A 70 22.28 -6.07 7.90
CA GLU A 70 22.16 -4.82 7.14
C GLU A 70 20.69 -4.47 6.92
N GLN A 71 20.29 -3.21 7.16
CA GLN A 71 18.97 -2.74 6.74
C GLN A 71 18.97 -2.44 5.25
N SER A 72 18.03 -3.04 4.52
CA SER A 72 17.93 -2.94 3.06
C SER A 72 16.46 -3.03 2.62
N ASP A 73 16.22 -3.44 1.39
CA ASP A 73 14.89 -3.62 0.81
C ASP A 73 14.72 -5.00 0.17
N LEU A 74 13.47 -5.42 0.00
CA LEU A 74 13.13 -6.76 -0.49
C LEU A 74 13.65 -7.03 -1.91
N GLU A 75 13.74 -6.01 -2.76
CA GLU A 75 14.36 -6.13 -4.09
C GLU A 75 15.85 -6.48 -3.98
N GLN A 76 16.59 -5.81 -3.09
CA GLN A 76 17.99 -6.10 -2.83
C GLN A 76 18.17 -7.52 -2.28
N ALA A 77 17.34 -7.95 -1.33
CA ALA A 77 17.35 -9.32 -0.81
C ALA A 77 17.17 -10.37 -1.93
N ARG A 78 16.17 -10.17 -2.80
CA ARG A 78 15.91 -11.04 -3.95
C ARG A 78 17.06 -11.02 -4.97
N SER A 79 17.69 -9.86 -5.19
CA SER A 79 18.83 -9.75 -6.10
C SER A 79 20.07 -10.49 -5.60
N LEU A 80 20.20 -10.66 -4.28
CA LEU A 80 21.26 -11.41 -3.61
C LEU A 80 20.91 -12.91 -3.43
N ASP A 81 19.71 -13.32 -3.84
CA ASP A 81 19.18 -14.68 -3.65
C ASP A 81 19.09 -15.09 -2.17
N TYR A 82 18.72 -14.13 -1.30
CA TYR A 82 18.56 -14.39 0.13
C TYR A 82 17.19 -15.02 0.41
N GLU A 83 17.18 -16.04 1.25
CA GLU A 83 15.96 -16.76 1.62
C GLU A 83 15.22 -16.06 2.78
N PRO A 84 13.89 -16.21 2.92
CA PRO A 84 13.18 -15.69 4.08
C PRO A 84 13.70 -16.32 5.38
N GLY A 85 13.98 -15.50 6.39
CA GLY A 85 14.40 -15.93 7.72
C GLY A 85 13.20 -16.31 8.58
N GLY A 86 13.05 -17.61 8.83
CA GLY A 86 12.04 -18.17 9.72
C GLY A 86 10.60 -18.02 9.22
N SER A 87 9.68 -18.65 9.94
CA SER A 87 8.28 -18.79 9.49
C SER A 87 7.51 -17.46 9.48
N CYS A 88 7.86 -16.49 10.33
CA CYS A 88 7.20 -15.18 10.33
C CYS A 88 7.42 -14.47 8.99
N THR A 89 8.67 -14.45 8.50
CA THR A 89 9.00 -13.81 7.23
C THR A 89 8.43 -14.59 6.05
N GLU A 90 8.52 -15.93 6.07
CA GLU A 90 7.93 -16.80 5.04
C GLU A 90 6.44 -16.50 4.83
N ASN A 91 5.67 -16.42 5.93
CA ASN A 91 4.23 -16.14 5.86
C ASN A 91 3.93 -14.77 5.21
N ILE A 92 4.72 -13.73 5.48
CA ILE A 92 4.51 -12.40 4.88
C ILE A 92 4.82 -12.41 3.38
N VAL A 93 5.80 -13.22 2.94
CA VAL A 93 6.14 -13.35 1.51
C VAL A 93 5.07 -14.12 0.73
N GLU A 94 4.38 -15.05 1.38
CA GLU A 94 3.33 -15.89 0.79
C GLU A 94 1.94 -15.22 0.74
N GLU A 95 1.73 -14.11 1.45
CA GLU A 95 0.49 -13.31 1.46
C GLU A 95 0.36 -12.34 0.26
#